data_AF-A0A327J7Z6-F1
#
_entry.id   AF-A0A327J7Z6-F1
#
_cell.length_a   1.000
_cell.length_b   1.000
_cell.length_c   1.000
_cell.angle_alpha   90.00
_cell.angle_beta   90.00
_cell.angle_gamma   90.00
#
_symmetry.space_group_name_H-M   'P 1'
#
loop_
_entity.id
_entity.type
_entity.pdbx_description
1 polymer ?
#
loop_
_entity_poly.entity_id
_entity_poly.type
_entity_poly.pdbx_seq_one_letter_code
_entity_poly.pdbx_strand_id
1 'polypeptide(L)'
;MGIEKIKTSSMEGVGQYNRAQGNKAHSANRAYLSAPHDYTTFTGNAAAPVAKAGQSLRDFLLDLMPSKIKMMVKMHEGMGEVQNQIINAVGTGLVAPVFIKYNPLSKTDEDTRTYTAWRQPVSAILAVGTQAAIVVPFNSLIKKMADIGFFSIHNNSSLFPSDDYLKKQIKEQNPDKSYTKAEMKNAIKAKQKEYAKALEKMILDTNKITVNTTNGIDGKIVKEDMKPEDFKKLFKETLDGLIKDETEEMHKATTQKGPKKLARNLFYHEHLDETLKVLDRLRGKAGVDTAVEDAATSSDKEIAKAFKKECNDTIKDIKKAGYDSKTKSTLIEIVKELKDINHGITNSAERASFINKIDKMMTSAKQMAAMNSVADISDYVNNIIKLRISAIDGSTAILKDIREKLETSNMTVKEAQDIINAEIAKAKGNKDGIMESAGQRLRDTVDSLADKIGEQFKKNNKANIEGNKRWLGLASSLAILPVTCWMLNKIYPWFMDLAFPNLSNKKAAPKDAEKKVEVK
;
A
#
# COMPACT_ATOMS: atom_id res chain seq x y z
N MET A 1 -50.95 28.07 -12.53
CA MET A 1 -49.92 29.08 -12.88
C MET A 1 -48.92 29.16 -11.74
N GLY A 2 -47.61 29.01 -12.02
CA GLY A 2 -46.49 29.37 -11.11
C GLY A 2 -46.17 28.35 -10.00
N ILE A 3 -45.31 27.36 -10.22
CA ILE A 3 -43.82 27.34 -10.10
C ILE A 3 -43.32 27.23 -8.64
N GLU A 4 -42.73 26.06 -8.38
CA GLU A 4 -41.94 25.66 -7.23
C GLU A 4 -40.70 26.54 -7.02
N LYS A 5 -40.38 26.80 -5.74
CA LYS A 5 -39.03 27.16 -5.29
C LYS A 5 -38.74 26.43 -3.98
N ILE A 6 -37.88 25.41 -4.04
CA ILE A 6 -37.19 24.89 -2.88
C ILE A 6 -35.78 25.50 -2.87
N LYS A 7 -35.48 26.26 -1.81
CA LYS A 7 -34.13 26.67 -1.41
C LYS A 7 -33.84 26.09 -0.03
N THR A 8 -32.82 25.24 0.01
CA THR A 8 -31.70 25.17 0.99
C THR A 8 -31.90 25.57 2.46
N SER A 9 -31.63 24.62 3.36
CA SER A 9 -31.02 24.79 4.71
C SER A 9 -30.56 23.40 5.20
N SER A 10 -29.25 23.15 5.32
CA SER A 10 -28.43 23.18 6.55
C SER A 10 -28.95 22.23 7.66
N MET A 11 -28.32 21.08 7.89
CA MET A 11 -27.16 20.82 8.78
C MET A 11 -27.55 20.62 10.26
N GLU A 12 -27.00 19.53 10.81
CA GLU A 12 -26.78 19.18 12.22
C GLU A 12 -27.90 18.49 13.01
N GLY A 13 -27.54 17.39 13.68
CA GLY A 13 -28.26 16.91 14.86
C GLY A 13 -28.28 15.40 15.11
N VAL A 14 -27.17 14.84 15.60
CA VAL A 14 -27.07 13.95 16.79
C VAL A 14 -28.03 12.75 16.94
N GLY A 15 -27.47 11.56 17.24
CA GLY A 15 -28.19 10.58 18.07
C GLY A 15 -27.78 9.12 17.91
N GLN A 16 -27.02 8.61 18.88
CA GLN A 16 -26.66 7.20 19.09
C GLN A 16 -27.82 6.35 19.65
N TYR A 17 -27.53 5.03 19.74
CA TYR A 17 -28.15 3.97 20.57
C TYR A 17 -29.37 3.21 20.01
N ASN A 18 -29.17 1.92 19.70
CA ASN A 18 -29.45 0.87 20.69
C ASN A 18 -28.93 -0.52 20.30
N ARG A 19 -28.32 -1.17 21.29
CA ARG A 19 -28.01 -2.60 21.37
C ARG A 19 -29.13 -3.21 22.22
N ALA A 20 -29.68 -4.36 21.82
CA ALA A 20 -29.83 -5.57 22.65
C ALA A 20 -31.08 -6.42 22.34
N GLN A 21 -30.86 -7.73 22.49
CA GLN A 21 -31.78 -8.84 22.81
C GLN A 21 -32.25 -9.79 21.68
N GLY A 22 -31.46 -10.87 21.54
CA GLY A 22 -31.80 -12.30 21.45
C GLY A 22 -33.13 -12.80 20.89
N ASN A 23 -33.09 -13.75 19.94
CA ASN A 23 -33.18 -15.20 20.23
C ASN A 23 -32.96 -16.06 18.96
N LYS A 24 -32.66 -17.34 19.17
CA LYS A 24 -32.28 -18.39 18.20
C LYS A 24 -33.43 -18.84 17.29
N ALA A 25 -33.11 -19.20 16.04
CA ALA A 25 -33.39 -20.50 15.36
C ALA A 25 -33.78 -20.39 13.86
N HIS A 26 -33.06 -21.18 13.06
CA HIS A 26 -33.40 -21.82 11.78
C HIS A 26 -34.32 -21.12 10.76
N SER A 27 -33.77 -20.79 9.59
CA SER A 27 -34.39 -21.19 8.32
C SER A 27 -33.32 -21.42 7.24
N ALA A 28 -33.47 -22.55 6.56
CA ALA A 28 -32.64 -23.01 5.47
C ALA A 28 -33.04 -22.31 4.16
N ASN A 29 -32.08 -22.30 3.22
CA ASN A 29 -32.26 -22.26 1.77
C ASN A 29 -33.16 -21.16 1.17
N ARG A 30 -32.51 -20.13 0.62
CA ARG A 30 -32.78 -19.72 -0.76
C ARG A 30 -31.51 -19.13 -1.39
N ALA A 31 -30.91 -19.93 -2.27
CA ALA A 31 -30.13 -19.41 -3.37
C ALA A 31 -31.02 -18.48 -4.20
N TYR A 32 -30.51 -17.30 -4.58
CA TYR A 32 -30.60 -16.77 -5.94
C TYR A 32 -29.82 -15.44 -6.08
N LEU A 33 -28.92 -15.42 -7.07
CA LEU A 33 -28.54 -14.34 -8.01
C LEU A 33 -28.09 -12.99 -7.41
N SER A 34 -27.00 -12.35 -7.84
CA SER A 34 -26.12 -12.54 -9.00
C SER A 34 -24.94 -11.59 -8.81
N ALA A 35 -23.74 -12.02 -9.19
CA ALA A 35 -22.60 -11.13 -9.39
C ALA A 35 -22.95 -10.09 -10.48
N PRO A 36 -22.47 -8.84 -10.38
CA PRO A 36 -22.58 -7.90 -11.48
C PRO A 36 -21.84 -8.49 -12.69
N HIS A 37 -22.62 -9.00 -13.64
CA HIS A 37 -22.14 -9.41 -14.95
C HIS A 37 -21.69 -8.17 -15.72
N ASP A 38 -20.47 -8.23 -16.24
CA ASP A 38 -19.99 -7.41 -17.35
C ASP A 38 -20.82 -7.76 -18.59
N TYR A 39 -21.75 -6.88 -18.94
CA TYR A 39 -22.40 -6.90 -20.23
C TYR A 39 -21.62 -5.99 -21.17
N THR A 40 -20.85 -6.59 -22.09
CA THR A 40 -20.72 -6.22 -23.51
C THR A 40 -19.54 -6.97 -24.14
N THR A 41 -19.74 -8.25 -24.43
CA THR A 41 -18.96 -8.93 -25.48
C THR A 41 -19.66 -8.64 -26.80
N PHE A 42 -19.07 -7.77 -27.63
CA PHE A 42 -19.46 -7.63 -29.02
C PHE A 42 -18.51 -8.48 -29.86
N THR A 43 -18.98 -9.63 -30.33
CA THR A 43 -18.31 -10.40 -31.40
C THR A 43 -18.73 -9.80 -32.74
N GLY A 44 -17.90 -8.89 -33.25
CA GLY A 44 -17.99 -8.35 -34.61
C GLY A 44 -16.64 -8.52 -35.29
N ASN A 45 -16.65 -9.16 -36.46
CA ASN A 45 -15.49 -9.54 -37.26
C ASN A 45 -14.39 -8.48 -37.36
N ALA A 46 -13.16 -8.98 -37.28
CA ALA A 46 -11.94 -8.25 -37.58
C ALA A 46 -12.00 -7.59 -38.97
N ALA A 47 -11.81 -6.28 -39.02
CA ALA A 47 -11.26 -5.60 -40.18
C ALA A 47 -9.78 -5.33 -39.94
N ALA A 48 -8.96 -5.75 -40.89
CA ALA A 48 -7.51 -5.75 -40.86
C ALA A 48 -6.88 -4.35 -40.69
N PRO A 49 -5.64 -4.28 -40.16
CA PRO A 49 -5.01 -3.05 -39.72
C PRO A 49 -4.39 -2.31 -40.91
N VAL A 50 -4.64 -1.01 -41.04
CA VAL A 50 -3.94 -0.18 -42.03
C VAL A 50 -3.00 0.80 -41.33
N ALA A 51 -1.79 0.29 -41.12
CA ALA A 51 -0.48 0.94 -41.30
C ALA A 51 -0.25 2.36 -40.77
N LYS A 52 0.03 2.45 -39.46
CA LYS A 52 1.37 2.79 -38.91
C LYS A 52 1.57 1.95 -37.64
N ALA A 53 1.67 0.63 -37.83
CA ALA A 53 1.79 -0.35 -36.77
C ALA A 53 3.28 -0.59 -36.45
N GLY A 54 3.69 -0.32 -35.21
CA GLY A 54 5.00 -0.72 -34.71
C GLY A 54 5.47 0.03 -33.46
N GLN A 55 5.02 1.27 -33.26
CA GLN A 55 5.23 1.99 -32.00
C GLN A 55 4.04 1.75 -31.09
N SER A 56 4.28 1.41 -29.81
CA SER A 56 3.18 1.42 -28.85
C SER A 56 2.62 2.86 -28.80
N LEU A 57 1.31 3.02 -28.65
CA LEU A 57 0.68 4.34 -28.68
C LEU A 57 1.20 5.27 -27.55
N ARG A 58 1.78 4.67 -26.50
CA ARG A 58 2.61 5.33 -25.48
C ARG A 58 3.85 6.00 -26.10
N ASP A 59 4.54 5.31 -27.01
CA ASP A 59 5.71 5.85 -27.71
C ASP A 59 5.34 6.98 -28.68
N PHE A 60 4.18 6.89 -29.34
CA PHE A 60 3.65 8.00 -30.15
C PHE A 60 3.33 9.25 -29.30
N LEU A 61 2.68 9.07 -28.15
CA LEU A 61 2.41 10.17 -27.20
C LEU A 61 3.71 10.72 -26.58
N LEU A 62 4.68 9.87 -26.29
CA LEU A 62 6.01 10.26 -25.77
C LEU A 62 6.88 10.94 -26.84
N ASP A 63 6.64 10.72 -28.14
CA ASP A 63 7.33 11.42 -29.24
C ASP A 63 6.82 12.82 -29.48
N LEU A 64 5.53 13.07 -29.19
CA LEU A 64 4.92 14.40 -29.27
C LEU A 64 5.28 15.30 -28.07
N MET A 65 5.82 14.74 -26.99
CA MET A 65 6.24 15.50 -25.81
C MET A 65 7.68 16.03 -25.93
N PRO A 66 7.98 17.27 -25.49
CA PRO A 66 9.34 17.76 -25.37
C PRO A 66 10.23 16.80 -24.56
N SER A 67 11.50 16.64 -24.94
CA SER A 67 12.43 15.63 -24.38
C SER A 67 12.52 15.67 -22.84
N LYS A 68 12.36 16.85 -22.25
CA LYS A 68 12.37 17.06 -20.79
C LYS A 68 11.14 16.45 -20.10
N ILE A 69 9.96 16.55 -20.71
CA ILE A 69 8.70 15.97 -20.20
C ILE A 69 8.70 14.46 -20.41
N LYS A 70 9.22 13.98 -21.56
CA LYS A 70 9.43 12.54 -21.85
C LYS A 70 10.31 11.87 -20.80
N MET A 71 11.41 12.53 -20.40
CA MET A 71 12.30 12.06 -19.35
C MET A 71 11.62 12.06 -17.98
N MET A 72 10.85 13.10 -17.67
CA MET A 72 10.13 13.25 -16.40
C MET A 72 9.00 12.21 -16.25
N VAL A 73 8.26 11.91 -17.32
CA VAL A 73 7.23 10.85 -17.35
C VAL A 73 7.86 9.46 -17.21
N LYS A 74 9.02 9.20 -17.85
CA LYS A 74 9.77 7.94 -17.69
C LYS A 74 10.42 7.78 -16.30
N MET A 75 10.85 8.88 -15.67
CA MET A 75 11.42 8.88 -14.32
C MET A 75 10.39 8.72 -13.20
N HIS A 76 9.10 8.81 -13.53
CA HIS A 76 7.99 8.89 -12.58
C HIS A 76 7.16 7.58 -12.50
N GLU A 77 7.64 6.49 -13.09
CA GLU A 77 7.14 5.14 -12.78
C GLU A 77 7.48 4.80 -11.32
N GLY A 78 6.51 4.96 -10.40
CA GLY A 78 6.71 4.72 -8.97
C GLY A 78 5.86 5.54 -7.99
N MET A 79 5.07 6.52 -8.46
CA MET A 79 4.14 7.27 -7.60
C MET A 79 2.69 6.92 -7.98
N GLY A 80 2.08 6.00 -7.23
CA GLY A 80 0.79 5.39 -7.57
C GLY A 80 -0.37 6.36 -7.82
N GLU A 81 -0.44 7.50 -7.12
CA GLU A 81 -1.56 8.45 -7.28
C GLU A 81 -1.47 9.25 -8.59
N VAL A 82 -0.30 9.84 -8.88
CA VAL A 82 -0.07 10.58 -10.13
C VAL A 82 0.02 9.62 -11.33
N GLN A 83 0.54 8.40 -11.14
CA GLN A 83 0.50 7.35 -12.17
C GLN A 83 -0.94 6.94 -12.51
N ASN A 84 -1.82 6.73 -11.52
CA ASN A 84 -3.23 6.43 -11.77
C ASN A 84 -3.95 7.60 -12.48
N GLN A 85 -3.63 8.85 -12.13
CA GLN A 85 -4.20 10.01 -12.81
C GLN A 85 -3.69 10.14 -14.26
N ILE A 86 -2.40 9.89 -14.51
CA ILE A 86 -1.82 9.83 -15.86
C ILE A 86 -2.47 8.69 -16.66
N ILE A 87 -2.59 7.49 -16.08
CA ILE A 87 -3.19 6.31 -16.73
C ILE A 87 -4.68 6.53 -17.00
N ASN A 88 -5.44 7.15 -16.10
CA ASN A 88 -6.86 7.45 -16.30
C ASN A 88 -7.06 8.57 -17.33
N ALA A 89 -6.23 9.62 -17.33
CA ALA A 89 -6.26 10.67 -18.35
C ALA A 89 -5.90 10.12 -19.73
N VAL A 90 -4.90 9.24 -19.80
CA VAL A 90 -4.52 8.52 -21.01
C VAL A 90 -5.61 7.53 -21.44
N GLY A 91 -6.21 6.75 -20.53
CA GLY A 91 -7.31 5.83 -20.82
C GLY A 91 -8.55 6.53 -21.36
N THR A 92 -8.93 7.65 -20.74
CA THR A 92 -10.07 8.48 -21.19
C THR A 92 -9.77 9.16 -22.52
N GLY A 93 -8.53 9.61 -22.73
CA GLY A 93 -8.08 10.20 -24.00
C GLY A 93 -7.85 9.21 -25.13
N LEU A 94 -7.81 7.89 -24.86
CA LEU A 94 -7.52 6.85 -25.85
C LEU A 94 -8.74 5.99 -26.20
N VAL A 95 -9.58 5.64 -25.23
CA VAL A 95 -10.70 4.70 -25.43
C VAL A 95 -11.93 5.44 -25.99
N ALA A 96 -12.26 6.61 -25.46
CA ALA A 96 -13.43 7.37 -25.90
C ALA A 96 -13.39 7.85 -27.37
N PRO A 97 -12.23 8.29 -27.93
CA PRO A 97 -12.13 8.66 -29.35
C PRO A 97 -12.37 7.49 -30.31
N VAL A 98 -12.00 6.26 -29.93
CA VAL A 98 -12.22 5.05 -30.74
C VAL A 98 -13.73 4.78 -30.85
N PHE A 99 -14.46 4.85 -29.74
CA PHE A 99 -15.92 4.69 -29.74
C PHE A 99 -16.65 5.85 -30.42
N ILE A 100 -16.14 7.09 -30.36
CA ILE A 100 -16.73 8.26 -31.04
C ILE A 100 -16.47 8.21 -32.55
N LYS A 101 -15.27 7.80 -32.99
CA LYS A 101 -14.94 7.68 -34.43
C LYS A 101 -15.70 6.53 -35.09
N TYR A 102 -15.91 5.41 -34.39
CA TYR A 102 -16.60 4.23 -34.94
C TYR A 102 -18.08 4.09 -34.54
N ASN A 103 -18.72 5.10 -33.94
CA ASN A 103 -20.15 5.07 -33.60
C ASN A 103 -21.04 5.05 -34.88
N PRO A 104 -21.82 4.00 -35.14
CA PRO A 104 -22.68 3.92 -36.33
C PRO A 104 -23.99 4.74 -36.23
N LEU A 105 -24.30 5.35 -35.08
CA LEU A 105 -25.56 6.07 -34.83
C LEU A 105 -25.45 7.61 -34.90
N SER A 106 -24.26 8.15 -35.18
CA SER A 106 -24.02 9.59 -35.24
C SER A 106 -24.29 10.14 -36.65
N LYS A 107 -25.27 11.06 -36.78
CA LYS A 107 -25.65 11.73 -38.05
C LYS A 107 -24.71 12.87 -38.48
N THR A 108 -23.45 12.86 -38.03
CA THR A 108 -22.48 13.94 -38.27
C THR A 108 -21.37 13.48 -39.21
N ASP A 109 -20.86 14.40 -40.04
CA ASP A 109 -19.78 14.17 -41.00
C ASP A 109 -18.52 13.58 -40.34
N GLU A 110 -17.86 12.64 -41.02
CA GLU A 110 -16.75 11.81 -40.52
C GLU A 110 -15.56 12.66 -40.05
N ASP A 111 -15.34 13.78 -40.74
CA ASP A 111 -14.29 14.75 -40.44
C ASP A 111 -14.57 15.56 -39.17
N THR A 112 -15.83 15.95 -38.92
CA THR A 112 -16.23 16.69 -37.71
C THR A 112 -16.21 15.77 -36.48
N ARG A 113 -16.51 14.48 -36.67
CA ARG A 113 -16.40 13.44 -35.63
C ARG A 113 -14.95 13.18 -35.28
N THR A 114 -14.08 13.09 -36.28
CA THR A 114 -12.63 12.96 -36.08
C THR A 114 -12.08 14.19 -35.35
N TYR A 115 -12.46 15.40 -35.77
CA TYR A 115 -12.09 16.66 -35.10
C TYR A 115 -12.47 16.69 -33.60
N THR A 116 -13.67 16.22 -33.27
CA THR A 116 -14.18 16.16 -31.89
C THR A 116 -13.48 15.07 -31.07
N ALA A 117 -13.18 13.93 -31.69
CA ALA A 117 -12.48 12.81 -31.06
C ALA A 117 -11.03 13.18 -30.65
N TRP A 118 -10.35 14.08 -31.37
CA TRP A 118 -8.97 14.48 -31.07
C TRP A 118 -8.81 15.53 -29.97
N ARG A 119 -9.89 16.20 -29.56
CA ARG A 119 -9.89 17.11 -28.40
C ARG A 119 -9.54 16.38 -27.10
N GLN A 120 -9.95 15.11 -26.98
CA GLN A 120 -9.72 14.27 -25.79
C GLN A 120 -8.24 13.86 -25.63
N PRO A 121 -7.54 13.34 -26.67
CA PRO A 121 -6.09 13.14 -26.66
C PRO A 121 -5.28 14.40 -26.34
N VAL A 122 -5.62 15.56 -26.91
CA VAL A 122 -4.90 16.82 -26.65
C VAL A 122 -5.07 17.27 -25.19
N SER A 123 -6.28 17.13 -24.66
CA SER A 123 -6.56 17.43 -23.24
C SER A 123 -5.79 16.48 -22.32
N ALA A 124 -5.66 15.21 -22.69
CA ALA A 124 -4.87 14.23 -21.95
C ALA A 124 -3.37 14.56 -21.97
N ILE A 125 -2.80 14.95 -23.11
CA ILE A 125 -1.38 15.36 -23.22
C ILE A 125 -1.12 16.60 -22.35
N LEU A 126 -2.01 17.58 -22.39
CA LEU A 126 -1.89 18.79 -21.59
C LEU A 126 -2.02 18.50 -20.09
N ALA A 127 -2.90 17.58 -19.69
CA ALA A 127 -3.04 17.12 -18.31
C ALA A 127 -1.78 16.41 -17.82
N VAL A 128 -1.22 15.48 -18.61
CA VAL A 128 0.04 14.79 -18.31
C VAL A 128 1.21 15.78 -18.23
N GLY A 129 1.28 16.74 -19.16
CA GLY A 129 2.27 17.80 -19.17
C GLY A 129 2.19 18.69 -17.93
N THR A 130 0.98 19.07 -17.52
CA THR A 130 0.73 19.88 -16.32
C THR A 130 1.09 19.10 -15.04
N GLN A 131 0.70 17.84 -14.96
CA GLN A 131 1.04 16.97 -13.83
C GLN A 131 2.56 16.79 -13.69
N ALA A 132 3.26 16.52 -14.79
CA ALA A 132 4.71 16.38 -14.78
C ALA A 132 5.42 17.71 -14.47
N ALA A 133 5.10 18.78 -15.18
CA ALA A 133 5.85 20.04 -15.10
C ALA A 133 5.58 20.85 -13.82
N ILE A 134 4.43 20.64 -13.18
CA ILE A 134 3.98 21.50 -12.08
C ILE A 134 3.75 20.68 -10.82
N VAL A 135 2.88 19.67 -10.88
CA VAL A 135 2.45 18.93 -9.69
C VAL A 135 3.61 18.14 -9.08
N VAL A 136 4.46 17.50 -9.89
CA VAL A 136 5.63 16.75 -9.41
C VAL A 136 6.66 17.64 -8.71
N PRO A 137 7.20 18.72 -9.33
CA PRO A 137 8.16 19.58 -8.63
C PRO A 137 7.54 20.28 -7.42
N PHE A 138 6.26 20.63 -7.47
CA PHE A 138 5.54 21.21 -6.34
C PHE A 138 5.41 20.23 -5.16
N ASN A 139 5.02 18.98 -5.41
CA ASN A 139 4.97 17.93 -4.39
C ASN A 139 6.35 17.64 -3.81
N SER A 140 7.40 17.67 -4.64
CA SER A 140 8.78 17.55 -4.18
C SER A 140 9.23 18.73 -3.32
N LEU A 141 8.76 19.94 -3.62
CA LEU A 141 9.06 21.15 -2.84
C LEU A 141 8.39 21.09 -1.47
N ILE A 142 7.09 20.73 -1.41
CA ILE A 142 6.37 20.55 -0.13
C ILE A 142 7.06 19.48 0.73
N LYS A 143 7.46 18.36 0.13
CA LYS A 143 8.19 17.29 0.83
C LYS A 143 9.52 17.80 1.38
N LYS A 144 10.29 18.56 0.58
CA LYS A 144 11.54 19.18 1.02
C LYS A 144 11.31 20.19 2.14
N MET A 145 10.27 21.02 2.04
CA MET A 145 9.87 21.98 3.07
C MET A 145 9.52 21.28 4.38
N ALA A 146 8.80 20.17 4.34
CA ALA A 146 8.53 19.37 5.53
C ALA A 146 9.82 18.77 6.13
N ASP A 147 10.72 18.25 5.29
CA ASP A 147 11.98 17.61 5.74
C ASP A 147 12.96 18.60 6.40
N ILE A 148 13.01 19.86 5.92
CA ILE A 148 13.84 20.92 6.53
C ILE A 148 13.14 21.63 7.71
N GLY A 149 11.87 21.30 7.97
CA GLY A 149 11.09 21.92 9.04
C GLY A 149 10.54 23.31 8.71
N PHE A 150 10.26 23.62 7.46
CA PHE A 150 9.59 24.87 7.10
C PHE A 150 8.16 24.96 7.67
N PHE A 151 7.48 23.81 7.81
CA PHE A 151 6.14 23.75 8.38
C PHE A 151 6.16 23.53 9.89
N SER A 152 5.07 23.93 10.54
CA SER A 152 4.81 23.67 11.96
C SER A 152 4.75 22.18 12.27
N ILE A 153 4.83 21.84 13.55
CA ILE A 153 4.95 20.47 14.05
C ILE A 153 4.03 19.42 13.42
N HIS A 154 2.78 19.77 13.07
CA HIS A 154 1.80 18.84 12.49
C HIS A 154 2.01 18.54 10.99
N ASN A 155 2.93 19.23 10.34
CA ASN A 155 3.25 19.10 8.91
C ASN A 155 4.76 18.97 8.68
N ASN A 156 5.50 18.61 9.73
CA ASN A 156 6.96 18.62 9.77
C ASN A 156 7.50 17.19 9.77
N SER A 157 8.52 16.92 8.96
CA SER A 157 9.20 15.61 8.88
C SER A 157 10.68 15.67 9.26
N SER A 158 11.14 16.73 9.91
CA SER A 158 12.55 16.90 10.33
C SER A 158 13.07 15.79 11.25
N LEU A 159 12.20 15.17 12.05
CA LEU A 159 12.52 14.03 12.92
C LEU A 159 12.42 12.67 12.21
N PHE A 160 11.94 12.64 10.97
CA PHE A 160 11.83 11.45 10.14
C PHE A 160 11.95 11.81 8.65
N PRO A 161 13.10 12.37 8.23
CA PRO A 161 13.22 12.92 6.88
C PRO A 161 13.08 11.85 5.81
N SER A 162 12.67 12.27 4.62
CA SER A 162 12.51 11.36 3.49
C SER A 162 13.81 10.77 2.97
N ASP A 163 13.73 9.60 2.31
CA ASP A 163 14.86 8.93 1.65
C ASP A 163 15.62 9.87 0.69
N ASP A 164 14.91 10.73 -0.03
CA ASP A 164 15.51 11.67 -0.99
C ASP A 164 16.33 12.74 -0.28
N TYR A 165 15.84 13.24 0.85
CA TYR A 165 16.54 14.20 1.68
C TYR A 165 17.77 13.56 2.33
N LEU A 166 17.62 12.39 2.95
CA LEU A 166 18.71 11.64 3.55
C LEU A 166 19.79 11.28 2.51
N LYS A 167 19.39 10.90 1.29
CA LYS A 167 20.33 10.64 0.19
C LYS A 167 21.16 11.87 -0.16
N LYS A 168 20.57 13.07 -0.17
CA LYS A 168 21.31 14.33 -0.41
C LYS A 168 22.26 14.61 0.74
N GLN A 169 21.77 14.53 1.97
CA GLN A 169 22.58 14.75 3.17
C GLN A 169 23.77 13.79 3.27
N ILE A 170 23.59 12.50 2.97
CA ILE A 170 24.66 11.50 2.96
C ILE A 170 25.73 11.84 1.92
N LYS A 171 25.32 12.27 0.72
CA LYS A 171 26.24 12.68 -0.35
C LYS A 171 27.00 13.96 -0.01
N GLU A 172 26.32 14.93 0.60
CA GLU A 172 26.94 16.17 1.06
C GLU A 172 27.95 15.91 2.18
N GLN A 173 27.66 14.97 3.08
CA GLN A 173 28.58 14.55 4.15
C GLN A 173 29.75 13.68 3.66
N ASN A 174 29.64 13.09 2.46
CA ASN A 174 30.66 12.21 1.89
C ASN A 174 30.87 12.54 0.40
N PRO A 175 31.41 13.74 0.08
CA PRO A 175 31.51 14.22 -1.29
C PRO A 175 32.35 13.32 -2.19
N ASP A 176 33.36 12.65 -1.63
CA ASP A 176 34.32 11.83 -2.37
C ASP A 176 33.91 10.35 -2.50
N LYS A 177 32.76 9.96 -1.91
CA LYS A 177 32.29 8.57 -1.91
C LYS A 177 31.19 8.35 -2.94
N SER A 178 31.47 7.51 -3.94
CA SER A 178 30.42 6.97 -4.81
C SER A 178 29.74 5.80 -4.10
N TYR A 179 28.41 5.84 -4.02
CA TYR A 179 27.61 4.78 -3.42
C TYR A 179 26.91 3.95 -4.50
N THR A 180 27.01 2.62 -4.40
CA THR A 180 26.11 1.73 -5.14
C THR A 180 24.66 1.87 -4.64
N LYS A 181 23.69 1.40 -5.43
CA LYS A 181 22.26 1.43 -5.03
C LYS A 181 22.01 0.72 -3.70
N ALA A 182 22.70 -0.40 -3.45
CA ALA A 182 22.55 -1.19 -2.23
C ALA A 182 23.16 -0.48 -1.02
N GLU A 183 24.37 0.08 -1.17
CA GLU A 183 25.04 0.82 -0.09
C GLU A 183 24.28 2.08 0.28
N MET A 184 23.76 2.83 -0.69
CA MET A 184 22.93 4.00 -0.43
C MET A 184 21.66 3.63 0.34
N LYS A 185 20.99 2.53 -0.05
CA LYS A 185 19.80 2.04 0.66
C LYS A 185 20.13 1.66 2.12
N ASN A 186 21.27 1.02 2.35
CA ASN A 186 21.71 0.65 3.69
C ASN A 186 22.07 1.88 4.53
N ALA A 187 22.76 2.88 3.95
CA ALA A 187 23.11 4.11 4.62
C ALA A 187 21.87 4.95 5.00
N ILE A 188 20.88 5.05 4.09
CA ILE A 188 19.58 5.69 4.39
C ILE A 188 18.88 4.98 5.55
N LYS A 189 18.81 3.64 5.53
CA LYS A 189 18.22 2.86 6.64
C LYS A 189 18.95 3.08 7.97
N ALA A 190 20.28 3.19 7.96
CA ALA A 190 21.04 3.47 9.17
C ALA A 190 20.68 4.85 9.74
N LYS A 191 20.63 5.89 8.89
CA LYS A 191 20.18 7.23 9.30
C LYS A 191 18.74 7.24 9.81
N GLN A 192 17.83 6.54 9.14
CA GLN A 192 16.44 6.41 9.60
C GLN A 192 16.34 5.77 10.99
N LYS A 193 17.17 4.76 11.27
CA LYS A 193 17.26 4.16 12.61
C LYS A 193 17.82 5.13 13.65
N GLU A 194 18.81 5.94 13.30
CA GLU A 194 19.33 7.00 14.19
C GLU A 194 18.22 8.00 14.55
N TYR A 195 17.48 8.50 13.55
CA TYR A 195 16.34 9.41 13.77
C TYR A 195 15.24 8.76 14.61
N ALA A 196 14.90 7.49 14.35
CA ALA A 196 13.89 6.76 15.11
C ALA A 196 14.30 6.62 16.59
N LYS A 197 15.54 6.21 16.87
CA LYS A 197 16.06 6.10 18.24
C LYS A 197 16.12 7.44 18.97
N ALA A 198 16.47 8.51 18.25
CA ALA A 198 16.50 9.85 18.83
C ALA A 198 15.09 10.33 19.22
N LEU A 199 14.09 10.08 18.36
CA LEU A 199 12.69 10.37 18.65
C LEU A 199 12.15 9.52 19.81
N GLU A 200 12.42 8.23 19.81
CA GLU A 200 12.04 7.30 20.88
C GLU A 200 12.59 7.77 22.23
N LYS A 201 13.89 8.08 22.29
CA LYS A 201 14.53 8.58 23.51
C LYS A 201 13.92 9.92 23.96
N MET A 202 13.64 10.83 23.02
CA MET A 202 13.00 12.11 23.34
C MET A 202 11.62 11.90 23.98
N ILE A 203 10.79 11.03 23.39
CA ILE A 203 9.45 10.72 23.91
C ILE A 203 9.55 10.06 25.30
N LEU A 204 10.44 9.08 25.46
CA LEU A 204 10.59 8.32 26.69
C LEU A 204 11.15 9.15 27.85
N ASP A 205 12.20 9.94 27.60
CA ASP A 205 12.92 10.67 28.65
C ASP A 205 12.24 11.98 29.02
N THR A 206 11.57 12.64 28.06
CA THR A 206 11.10 14.02 28.23
C THR A 206 9.58 14.18 28.10
N ASN A 207 8.85 13.12 27.73
CA ASN A 207 7.40 13.16 27.56
C ASN A 207 6.92 14.29 26.61
N LYS A 208 7.75 14.62 25.61
CA LYS A 208 7.48 15.67 24.64
C LYS A 208 8.13 15.36 23.30
N ILE A 209 7.67 16.05 22.26
CA ILE A 209 8.25 16.00 20.92
C ILE A 209 8.68 17.42 20.54
N THR A 210 9.96 17.58 20.22
CA THR A 210 10.56 18.83 19.77
C THR A 210 11.02 18.67 18.33
N VAL A 211 10.44 19.46 17.42
CA VAL A 211 10.86 19.49 16.02
C VAL A 211 11.74 20.71 15.74
N ASN A 212 12.59 20.60 14.73
CA ASN A 212 13.26 21.77 14.18
C ASN A 212 12.29 22.47 13.22
N THR A 213 12.07 23.76 13.41
CA THR A 213 11.34 24.62 12.49
C THR A 213 12.21 25.72 11.92
N THR A 214 11.95 26.16 10.70
CA THR A 214 12.63 27.31 10.11
C THR A 214 11.76 28.55 10.28
N ASN A 215 12.28 29.61 10.91
CA ASN A 215 11.56 30.87 10.98
C ASN A 215 11.46 31.46 9.57
N GLY A 216 10.24 31.65 9.07
CA GLY A 216 9.96 32.12 7.70
C GLY A 216 10.46 33.54 7.38
N ILE A 217 10.88 34.30 8.39
CA ILE A 217 11.37 35.68 8.25
C ILE A 217 12.90 35.73 8.12
N ASP A 218 13.63 34.96 8.94
CA ASP A 218 15.11 35.05 9.02
C ASP A 218 15.84 33.79 8.54
N GLY A 219 15.13 32.72 8.17
CA GLY A 219 15.71 31.44 7.75
C GLY A 219 16.45 30.66 8.86
N LYS A 220 16.40 31.13 10.11
CA LYS A 220 17.04 30.48 11.26
C LYS A 220 16.25 29.27 11.72
N ILE A 221 16.96 28.22 12.11
CA ILE A 221 16.38 27.02 12.73
C ILE A 221 16.04 27.33 14.19
N VAL A 222 14.77 27.16 14.55
CA VAL A 222 14.22 27.27 15.91
C VAL A 222 13.71 25.89 16.31
N LYS A 223 13.64 25.61 17.62
CA LYS A 223 13.02 24.40 18.14
C LYS A 223 11.57 24.70 18.51
N GLU A 224 10.63 23.92 18.00
CA GLU A 224 9.21 24.00 18.35
C GLU A 224 8.83 22.76 19.15
N ASP A 225 8.33 22.97 20.36
CA ASP A 225 7.82 21.90 21.23
C ASP A 225 6.34 21.66 20.95
N MET A 226 5.94 20.39 20.89
CA MET A 226 4.54 19.99 20.85
C MET A 226 3.83 20.48 22.11
N LYS A 227 2.61 21.03 21.94
CA LYS A 227 1.78 21.39 23.09
C LYS A 227 1.46 20.14 23.91
N PRO A 228 1.42 20.22 25.26
CA PRO A 228 1.12 19.07 26.11
C PRO A 228 -0.19 18.36 25.75
N GLU A 229 -1.23 19.11 25.38
CA GLU A 229 -2.54 18.55 24.98
C GLU A 229 -2.48 17.79 23.67
N ASP A 230 -1.71 18.29 22.69
CA ASP A 230 -1.51 17.60 21.41
C ASP A 230 -0.70 16.31 21.61
N PHE A 231 0.28 16.34 22.53
CA PHE A 231 1.04 15.15 22.91
C PHE A 231 0.16 14.13 23.65
N LYS A 232 -0.65 14.57 24.61
CA LYS A 232 -1.60 13.70 25.32
C LYS A 232 -2.61 13.06 24.35
N LYS A 233 -3.10 13.84 23.37
CA LYS A 233 -3.98 13.33 22.30
C LYS A 233 -3.26 12.29 21.44
N LEU A 234 -2.02 12.56 21.02
CA LEU A 234 -1.21 11.62 20.24
C LEU A 234 -0.97 10.30 21.01
N PHE A 235 -0.65 10.40 22.30
CA PHE A 235 -0.46 9.23 23.16
C PHE A 235 -1.76 8.42 23.27
N LYS A 236 -2.90 9.08 23.54
CA LYS A 236 -4.21 8.44 23.55
C LYS A 236 -4.56 7.76 22.22
N GLU A 237 -4.35 8.45 21.10
CA GLU A 237 -4.56 7.88 19.75
C GLU A 237 -3.70 6.62 19.51
N THR A 238 -2.47 6.61 20.04
CA THR A 238 -1.59 5.46 19.95
C THR A 238 -2.16 4.27 20.73
N LEU A 239 -2.60 4.49 21.98
CA LEU A 239 -3.23 3.45 22.80
C LEU A 239 -4.54 2.95 22.16
N ASP A 240 -5.38 3.85 21.66
CA ASP A 240 -6.62 3.51 20.96
C ASP A 240 -6.36 2.68 19.71
N GLY A 241 -5.31 3.01 18.95
CA GLY A 241 -4.87 2.22 17.80
C GLY A 241 -4.44 0.82 18.20
N LEU A 242 -3.60 0.68 19.22
CA LEU A 242 -3.14 -0.63 19.72
C LEU A 242 -4.31 -1.49 20.23
N ILE A 243 -5.24 -0.91 21.00
CA ILE A 243 -6.44 -1.61 21.50
C ILE A 243 -7.31 -2.07 20.33
N LYS A 244 -7.47 -1.24 19.31
CA LYS A 244 -8.23 -1.60 18.10
C LYS A 244 -7.57 -2.76 17.35
N ASP A 245 -6.26 -2.70 17.14
CA ASP A 245 -5.51 -3.75 16.44
C ASP A 245 -5.58 -5.09 17.19
N GLU A 246 -5.51 -5.08 18.52
CA GLU A 246 -5.70 -6.27 19.36
C GLU A 246 -7.14 -6.82 19.26
N THR A 247 -8.14 -5.93 19.25
CA THR A 247 -9.55 -6.32 19.08
C THR A 247 -9.79 -6.98 17.72
N GLU A 248 -9.17 -6.45 16.65
CA GLU A 248 -9.22 -7.05 15.32
C GLU A 248 -8.48 -8.41 15.27
N GLU A 249 -7.35 -8.54 15.94
CA GLU A 249 -6.63 -9.81 16.05
C GLU A 249 -7.41 -10.87 16.85
N MET A 250 -8.14 -10.47 17.89
CA MET A 250 -9.07 -11.35 18.59
C MET A 250 -10.16 -11.85 17.65
N HIS A 251 -10.79 -10.96 16.88
CA HIS A 251 -11.79 -11.35 15.89
C HIS A 251 -11.20 -12.31 14.85
N LYS A 252 -10.01 -12.03 14.32
CA LYS A 252 -9.30 -12.93 13.37
C LYS A 252 -8.94 -14.27 14.01
N ALA A 253 -8.53 -14.30 15.28
CA ALA A 253 -8.21 -15.53 16.01
C ALA A 253 -9.43 -16.46 16.07
N THR A 254 -10.60 -15.91 16.40
CA THR A 254 -11.86 -16.67 16.55
C THR A 254 -12.49 -17.04 15.21
N THR A 255 -12.59 -16.10 14.26
CA THR A 255 -13.39 -16.29 13.04
C THR A 255 -12.63 -16.89 11.87
N GLN A 256 -11.30 -16.73 11.82
CA GLN A 256 -10.49 -17.15 10.67
C GLN A 256 -9.43 -18.18 11.08
N LYS A 257 -8.57 -17.84 12.05
CA LYS A 257 -7.41 -18.66 12.41
C LYS A 257 -7.82 -19.94 13.13
N GLY A 258 -8.79 -19.87 14.04
CA GLY A 258 -9.31 -21.03 14.79
C GLY A 258 -9.88 -22.11 13.88
N PRO A 259 -10.92 -21.81 13.06
CA PRO A 259 -11.51 -22.78 12.14
C PRO A 259 -10.49 -23.35 11.16
N LYS A 260 -9.61 -22.52 10.61
CA LYS A 260 -8.55 -22.97 9.70
C LYS A 260 -7.54 -23.90 10.39
N LYS A 261 -7.16 -23.60 11.64
CA LYS A 261 -6.27 -24.44 12.43
C LYS A 261 -6.92 -25.78 12.78
N LEU A 262 -8.21 -25.77 13.12
CA LEU A 262 -8.98 -26.99 13.37
C LEU A 262 -9.06 -27.85 12.11
N ALA A 263 -9.48 -27.28 10.98
CA ALA A 263 -9.57 -28.01 9.71
C ALA A 263 -8.22 -28.62 9.30
N ARG A 264 -7.12 -27.88 9.49
CA ARG A 264 -5.78 -28.38 9.20
C ARG A 264 -5.34 -29.51 10.13
N ASN A 265 -5.65 -29.42 11.42
CA ASN A 265 -5.28 -30.45 12.38
C ASN A 265 -6.11 -31.73 12.21
N LEU A 266 -7.38 -31.61 11.84
CA LEU A 266 -8.20 -32.76 11.42
C LEU A 266 -7.63 -33.40 10.15
N PHE A 267 -7.22 -32.58 9.18
CA PHE A 267 -6.57 -33.09 7.98
C PHE A 267 -5.26 -33.82 8.30
N TYR A 268 -4.42 -33.32 9.22
CA TYR A 268 -3.19 -34.00 9.63
C TYR A 268 -3.44 -35.35 10.29
N HIS A 269 -4.53 -35.47 11.04
CA HIS A 269 -4.93 -36.73 11.66
C HIS A 269 -5.33 -37.77 10.61
N GLU A 270 -6.06 -37.37 9.58
CA GLU A 270 -6.53 -38.27 8.52
C GLU A 270 -5.48 -38.57 7.42
N HIS A 271 -4.55 -37.64 7.18
CA HIS A 271 -3.62 -37.65 6.04
C HIS A 271 -2.17 -37.38 6.45
N LEU A 272 -1.69 -38.11 7.46
CA LEU A 272 -0.33 -37.94 8.00
C LEU A 272 0.74 -38.18 6.92
N ASP A 273 0.66 -39.29 6.20
CA ASP A 273 1.70 -39.72 5.25
C ASP A 273 1.82 -38.75 4.08
N GLU A 274 0.69 -38.31 3.50
CA GLU A 274 0.67 -37.31 2.45
C GLU A 274 1.24 -35.97 2.94
N THR A 275 0.88 -35.58 4.16
CA THR A 275 1.38 -34.35 4.78
C THR A 275 2.89 -34.40 4.98
N LEU A 276 3.41 -35.46 5.61
CA LEU A 276 4.84 -35.62 5.87
C LEU A 276 5.62 -35.67 4.56
N LYS A 277 5.15 -36.42 3.56
CA LYS A 277 5.79 -36.48 2.23
C LYS A 277 5.96 -35.10 1.60
N VAL A 278 4.93 -34.24 1.69
CA VAL A 278 4.99 -32.86 1.17
C VAL A 278 5.96 -32.01 2.01
N LEU A 279 5.87 -32.07 3.34
CA LEU A 279 6.70 -31.26 4.23
C LEU A 279 8.18 -31.68 4.18
N ASP A 280 8.49 -32.96 4.16
CA ASP A 280 9.86 -33.49 4.04
C ASP A 280 10.52 -33.06 2.74
N ARG A 281 9.78 -33.13 1.62
CA ARG A 281 10.28 -32.65 0.32
C ARG A 281 10.65 -31.18 0.36
N LEU A 282 9.78 -30.34 0.93
CA LEU A 282 10.03 -28.91 1.06
C LEU A 282 11.16 -28.62 2.06
N ARG A 283 11.18 -29.33 3.19
CA ARG A 283 12.24 -29.25 4.20
C ARG A 283 13.61 -29.54 3.58
N GLY A 284 13.74 -30.63 2.83
CA GLY A 284 14.98 -31.02 2.18
C GLY A 284 15.51 -29.96 1.22
N LYS A 285 14.62 -29.22 0.54
CA LYS A 285 15.04 -28.11 -0.34
C LYS A 285 15.36 -26.82 0.43
N ALA A 286 14.70 -26.57 1.55
CA ALA A 286 14.98 -25.43 2.42
C ALA A 286 16.27 -25.61 3.24
N GLY A 287 16.56 -26.85 3.64
CA GLY A 287 17.66 -27.25 4.52
C GLY A 287 18.85 -27.85 3.80
N VAL A 288 19.14 -27.44 2.56
CA VAL A 288 20.42 -27.78 1.92
C VAL A 288 21.54 -27.18 2.78
N ASP A 289 22.16 -28.03 3.59
CA ASP A 289 23.32 -27.69 4.41
C ASP A 289 24.50 -27.37 3.50
N THR A 290 25.14 -26.22 3.76
CA THR A 290 26.49 -25.90 3.30
C THR A 290 27.53 -26.71 4.08
N ALA A 291 27.31 -28.02 4.20
CA ALA A 291 28.22 -28.98 4.79
C ALA A 291 28.86 -29.81 3.66
N VAL A 292 29.43 -29.13 2.70
CA VAL A 292 30.43 -29.67 1.76
C VAL A 292 31.45 -28.56 1.60
N GLU A 293 32.73 -28.93 1.70
CA GLU A 293 33.91 -28.05 1.63
C GLU A 293 34.03 -27.22 0.33
N ASP A 294 33.07 -27.33 -0.59
CA ASP A 294 32.86 -26.48 -1.76
C ASP A 294 31.98 -25.26 -1.43
N ALA A 295 32.33 -24.52 -0.37
CA ALA A 295 31.66 -23.29 0.05
C ALA A 295 31.93 -22.10 -0.91
N ALA A 296 31.78 -22.32 -2.20
CA ALA A 296 31.66 -21.28 -3.21
C ALA A 296 30.22 -21.26 -3.75
N THR A 297 29.49 -20.19 -3.42
CA THR A 297 28.46 -19.58 -4.29
C THR A 297 27.07 -20.22 -4.42
N SER A 298 26.36 -20.49 -3.31
CA SER A 298 24.89 -20.41 -3.34
C SER A 298 24.44 -19.28 -2.42
N SER A 299 24.14 -18.12 -3.00
CA SER A 299 23.54 -17.03 -2.22
C SER A 299 22.20 -17.49 -1.64
N ASP A 300 21.82 -17.06 -0.43
CA ASP A 300 20.51 -17.40 0.15
C ASP A 300 19.33 -17.07 -0.78
N LYS A 301 19.53 -16.12 -1.70
CA LYS A 301 18.60 -15.78 -2.78
C LYS A 301 18.39 -16.91 -3.79
N GLU A 302 19.44 -17.65 -4.14
CA GLU A 302 19.36 -18.80 -5.04
C GLU A 302 18.64 -19.96 -4.39
N ILE A 303 18.89 -20.19 -3.09
CA ILE A 303 18.15 -21.18 -2.29
C ILE A 303 16.67 -20.80 -2.23
N ALA A 304 16.35 -19.53 -1.93
CA ALA A 304 14.98 -19.05 -1.92
C ALA A 304 14.27 -19.21 -3.29
N LYS A 305 14.99 -18.95 -4.39
CA LYS A 305 14.49 -19.16 -5.76
C LYS A 305 14.26 -20.64 -6.06
N ALA A 306 15.19 -21.50 -5.66
CA ALA A 306 15.10 -22.95 -5.84
C ALA A 306 13.95 -23.54 -5.02
N PHE A 307 13.77 -23.11 -3.77
CA PHE A 307 12.63 -23.48 -2.94
C PHE A 307 11.30 -23.06 -3.58
N LYS A 308 11.22 -21.82 -4.10
CA LYS A 308 10.01 -21.36 -4.79
C LYS A 308 9.68 -22.22 -6.02
N LYS A 309 10.70 -22.68 -6.75
CA LYS A 309 10.53 -23.62 -7.85
C LYS A 309 10.00 -24.96 -7.33
N GLU A 310 10.57 -25.49 -6.26
CA GLU A 310 10.15 -26.74 -5.61
C GLU A 310 8.69 -26.68 -5.14
N CYS A 311 8.24 -25.57 -4.58
CA CYS A 311 6.82 -25.38 -4.24
C CYS A 311 5.92 -25.48 -5.47
N ASN A 312 6.31 -24.85 -6.59
CA ASN A 312 5.50 -24.90 -7.81
C ASN A 312 5.44 -26.31 -8.40
N ASP A 313 6.55 -27.04 -8.35
CA ASP A 313 6.62 -28.41 -8.85
C ASP A 313 5.86 -29.37 -7.94
N THR A 314 5.98 -29.22 -6.62
CA THR A 314 5.16 -29.95 -5.63
C THR A 314 3.66 -29.71 -5.85
N ILE A 315 3.23 -28.48 -6.14
CA ILE A 315 1.84 -28.16 -6.47
C ILE A 315 1.38 -28.88 -7.76
N LYS A 316 2.22 -28.94 -8.79
CA LYS A 316 1.89 -29.67 -10.04
C LYS A 316 1.74 -31.16 -9.76
N ASP A 317 2.62 -31.73 -8.95
CA ASP A 317 2.59 -33.16 -8.62
C ASP A 317 1.35 -33.51 -7.80
N ILE A 318 0.98 -32.69 -6.81
CA ILE A 318 -0.28 -32.86 -6.05
C ILE A 318 -1.50 -32.82 -6.97
N LYS A 319 -1.53 -31.92 -7.97
CA LYS A 319 -2.65 -31.84 -8.93
C LYS A 319 -2.80 -33.11 -9.77
N LYS A 320 -1.68 -33.72 -10.16
CA LYS A 320 -1.63 -34.96 -10.96
C LYS A 320 -1.86 -36.22 -10.14
N ALA A 321 -1.60 -36.19 -8.84
CA ALA A 321 -1.79 -37.34 -7.96
C ALA A 321 -3.26 -37.79 -7.89
N GLY A 322 -3.48 -39.05 -7.53
CA GLY A 322 -4.80 -39.68 -7.40
C GLY A 322 -5.63 -39.25 -6.18
N TYR A 323 -5.27 -38.16 -5.51
CA TYR A 323 -5.97 -37.65 -4.34
C TYR A 323 -7.38 -37.11 -4.69
N ASP A 324 -8.30 -37.15 -3.73
CA ASP A 324 -9.59 -36.48 -3.85
C ASP A 324 -9.43 -34.95 -3.87
N SER A 325 -10.50 -34.25 -4.28
CA SER A 325 -10.46 -32.80 -4.45
C SER A 325 -10.14 -32.04 -3.16
N LYS A 326 -10.62 -32.51 -2.01
CA LYS A 326 -10.42 -31.85 -0.71
C LYS A 326 -8.96 -32.00 -0.28
N THR A 327 -8.41 -33.21 -0.34
CA THR A 327 -7.00 -33.50 -0.04
C THR A 327 -6.05 -32.71 -0.93
N LYS A 328 -6.32 -32.66 -2.25
CA LYS A 328 -5.54 -31.80 -3.18
C LYS A 328 -5.56 -30.34 -2.75
N SER A 329 -6.73 -29.81 -2.44
CA SER A 329 -6.89 -28.40 -2.08
C SER A 329 -6.10 -28.04 -0.81
N THR A 330 -6.20 -28.88 0.23
CA THR A 330 -5.52 -28.65 1.52
C THR A 330 -4.00 -28.77 1.40
N LEU A 331 -3.49 -29.79 0.72
CA LEU A 331 -2.05 -29.94 0.48
C LEU A 331 -1.48 -28.78 -0.34
N ILE A 332 -2.20 -28.33 -1.38
CA ILE A 332 -1.79 -27.16 -2.17
C ILE A 332 -1.80 -25.90 -1.31
N GLU A 333 -2.77 -25.72 -0.41
CA GLU A 333 -2.82 -24.59 0.50
C GLU A 333 -1.61 -24.58 1.45
N ILE A 334 -1.24 -25.74 2.02
CA ILE A 334 -0.02 -25.89 2.83
C ILE A 334 1.24 -25.46 2.05
N VAL A 335 1.39 -25.91 0.81
CA VAL A 335 2.56 -25.55 -0.02
C VAL A 335 2.56 -24.06 -0.36
N LYS A 336 1.39 -23.48 -0.65
CA LYS A 336 1.27 -22.03 -0.92
C LYS A 336 1.63 -21.19 0.30
N GLU A 337 1.17 -21.56 1.49
CA GLU A 337 1.55 -20.86 2.73
C GLU A 337 3.06 -20.84 2.93
N LEU A 338 3.71 -21.99 2.77
CA LEU A 338 5.18 -22.09 2.89
C LEU A 338 5.90 -21.28 1.82
N LYS A 339 5.39 -21.28 0.59
CA LYS A 339 5.91 -20.46 -0.50
C LYS A 339 5.83 -18.97 -0.19
N ASP A 340 4.69 -18.51 0.34
CA ASP A 340 4.45 -17.09 0.65
C ASP A 340 5.37 -16.61 1.78
N ILE A 341 5.65 -17.47 2.77
CA ILE A 341 6.60 -17.18 3.85
C ILE A 341 8.04 -17.08 3.32
N ASN A 342 8.43 -17.89 2.34
CA ASN A 342 9.79 -17.95 1.80
C ASN A 342 10.22 -16.70 0.97
N HIS A 343 9.34 -15.73 0.75
CA HIS A 343 9.67 -14.49 0.02
C HIS A 343 10.61 -13.54 0.79
N GLY A 344 10.92 -13.82 2.06
CA GLY A 344 11.71 -12.96 2.94
C GLY A 344 13.06 -13.51 3.37
N ILE A 345 13.53 -14.65 2.85
CA ILE A 345 14.83 -15.21 3.26
C ILE A 345 15.96 -14.49 2.53
N THR A 346 16.73 -13.72 3.30
CA THR A 346 17.87 -12.93 2.83
C THR A 346 19.18 -13.34 3.48
N ASN A 347 19.12 -14.14 4.55
CA ASN A 347 20.26 -14.63 5.31
C ASN A 347 19.99 -16.02 5.93
N SER A 348 21.05 -16.62 6.46
CA SER A 348 21.04 -17.95 7.09
C SER A 348 20.16 -18.06 8.35
N ALA A 349 20.03 -17.00 9.14
CA ALA A 349 19.19 -17.01 10.35
C ALA A 349 17.70 -17.05 10.01
N GLU A 350 17.28 -16.27 9.00
CA GLU A 350 15.91 -16.33 8.46
C GLU A 350 15.60 -17.71 7.85
N ARG A 351 16.60 -18.33 7.19
CA ARG A 351 16.50 -19.69 6.67
C ARG A 351 16.31 -20.73 7.78
N ALA A 352 17.12 -20.65 8.84
CA ALA A 352 16.98 -21.55 9.99
C ALA A 352 15.61 -21.41 10.67
N SER A 353 15.11 -20.18 10.83
CA SER A 353 13.76 -19.92 11.36
C SER A 353 12.66 -20.51 10.48
N PHE A 354 12.82 -20.43 9.15
CA PHE A 354 11.89 -21.04 8.20
C PHE A 354 11.88 -22.57 8.28
N ILE A 355 13.05 -23.21 8.34
CA ILE A 355 13.16 -24.67 8.51
C ILE A 355 12.50 -25.11 9.82
N ASN A 356 12.79 -24.41 10.93
CA ASN A 356 12.15 -24.68 12.22
C ASN A 356 10.62 -24.59 12.15
N LYS A 357 10.06 -23.76 11.28
CA LYS A 357 8.60 -23.68 11.07
C LYS A 357 8.06 -24.92 10.36
N ILE A 358 8.77 -25.43 9.35
CA ILE A 358 8.42 -26.69 8.69
C ILE A 358 8.49 -27.85 9.69
N ASP A 359 9.54 -27.89 10.51
CA ASP A 359 9.73 -28.93 11.53
C ASP A 359 8.59 -28.91 12.57
N LYS A 360 8.17 -27.72 13.01
CA LYS A 360 7.00 -27.57 13.88
C LYS A 360 5.70 -28.06 13.22
N MET A 361 5.53 -27.86 11.91
CA MET A 361 4.36 -28.39 11.20
C MET A 361 4.37 -29.91 11.15
N MET A 362 5.54 -30.52 10.91
CA MET A 362 5.69 -31.97 10.92
C MET A 362 5.43 -32.57 12.31
N THR A 363 5.98 -31.96 13.36
CA THR A 363 5.72 -32.38 14.75
C THR A 363 4.24 -32.25 15.10
N SER A 364 3.60 -31.14 14.71
CA SER A 364 2.16 -30.96 14.89
C SER A 364 1.37 -32.04 14.15
N ALA A 365 1.76 -32.40 12.92
CA ALA A 365 1.06 -33.44 12.17
C ALA A 365 1.15 -34.80 12.87
N LYS A 366 2.35 -35.18 13.32
CA LYS A 366 2.58 -36.41 14.11
C LYS A 366 1.79 -36.40 15.42
N GLN A 367 1.73 -35.26 16.11
CA GLN A 367 0.97 -35.11 17.34
C GLN A 367 -0.54 -35.28 17.11
N MET A 368 -1.10 -34.71 16.04
CA MET A 368 -2.54 -34.86 15.74
C MET A 368 -2.89 -36.29 15.32
N ALA A 369 -2.00 -36.95 14.56
CA ALA A 369 -2.20 -38.35 14.19
C ALA A 369 -2.14 -39.31 15.41
N ALA A 370 -1.39 -38.95 16.46
CA ALA A 370 -1.32 -39.71 17.70
C ALA A 370 -2.51 -39.49 18.65
N MET A 371 -3.42 -38.54 18.37
CA MET A 371 -4.61 -38.33 19.18
C MET A 371 -5.69 -39.37 18.86
N ASN A 372 -6.38 -39.86 19.88
CA ASN A 372 -7.31 -40.99 19.75
C ASN A 372 -8.65 -40.60 19.12
N SER A 373 -9.01 -39.31 19.10
CA SER A 373 -10.29 -38.86 18.58
C SER A 373 -10.28 -37.44 18.00
N VAL A 374 -11.25 -37.19 17.13
CA VAL A 374 -11.58 -35.85 16.60
C VAL A 374 -11.95 -34.87 17.74
N ALA A 375 -12.53 -35.37 18.82
CA ALA A 375 -12.87 -34.57 19.99
C ALA A 375 -11.61 -34.07 20.70
N ASP A 376 -10.62 -34.94 20.91
CA ASP A 376 -9.33 -34.56 21.55
C ASP A 376 -8.59 -33.50 20.72
N ILE A 377 -8.61 -33.63 19.39
CA ILE A 377 -8.03 -32.64 18.47
C ILE A 377 -8.76 -31.31 18.58
N SER A 378 -10.10 -31.35 18.63
CA SER A 378 -10.93 -30.15 18.75
C SER A 378 -10.66 -29.43 20.07
N ASP A 379 -10.57 -30.17 21.18
CA ASP A 379 -10.28 -29.62 22.51
C ASP A 379 -8.87 -29.05 22.59
N TYR A 380 -7.88 -29.73 22.02
CA TYR A 380 -6.52 -29.21 21.92
C TYR A 380 -6.47 -27.88 21.15
N VAL A 381 -7.11 -27.81 19.98
CA VAL A 381 -7.16 -26.57 19.18
C VAL A 381 -7.91 -25.47 19.91
N ASN A 382 -9.06 -25.80 20.50
CA ASN A 382 -9.87 -24.85 21.26
C ASN A 382 -9.08 -24.29 22.45
N ASN A 383 -8.33 -25.13 23.17
CA ASN A 383 -7.49 -24.68 24.28
C ASN A 383 -6.38 -23.73 23.81
N ILE A 384 -5.72 -23.99 22.67
CA ILE A 384 -4.73 -23.05 22.13
C ILE A 384 -5.38 -21.72 21.74
N ILE A 385 -6.54 -21.75 21.08
CA ILE A 385 -7.26 -20.53 20.70
C ILE A 385 -7.73 -19.76 21.94
N LYS A 386 -8.20 -20.45 22.98
CA LYS A 386 -8.56 -19.84 24.27
C LYS A 386 -7.36 -19.14 24.91
N LEU A 387 -6.21 -19.81 25.00
CA LEU A 387 -4.98 -19.20 25.54
C LEU A 387 -4.61 -17.92 24.78
N ARG A 388 -4.70 -17.95 23.44
CA ARG A 388 -4.47 -16.78 22.60
C ARG A 388 -5.45 -15.65 22.90
N ILE A 389 -6.74 -15.95 22.98
CA ILE A 389 -7.78 -14.95 23.30
C ILE A 389 -7.50 -14.35 24.68
N SER A 390 -7.21 -15.17 25.69
CA SER A 390 -6.88 -14.68 27.03
C SER A 390 -5.63 -13.80 27.07
N ALA A 391 -4.61 -14.11 26.26
CA ALA A 391 -3.42 -13.26 26.12
C ALA A 391 -3.77 -11.90 25.49
N ILE A 392 -4.60 -11.90 24.45
CA ILE A 392 -5.08 -10.67 23.80
C ILE A 392 -5.93 -9.85 24.78
N ASP A 393 -6.87 -10.47 25.48
CA ASP A 393 -7.72 -9.82 26.48
C ASP A 393 -6.88 -9.18 27.61
N GLY A 394 -5.92 -9.93 28.14
CA GLY A 394 -5.02 -9.43 29.18
C GLY A 394 -4.18 -8.24 28.71
N SER A 395 -3.59 -8.32 27.51
CA SER A 395 -2.83 -7.19 26.94
C SER A 395 -3.72 -5.96 26.70
N THR A 396 -4.95 -6.17 26.22
CA THR A 396 -5.93 -5.11 25.97
C THR A 396 -6.38 -4.46 27.28
N ALA A 397 -6.56 -5.23 28.34
CA ALA A 397 -6.91 -4.71 29.67
C ALA A 397 -5.82 -3.78 30.21
N ILE A 398 -4.55 -4.16 30.06
CA ILE A 398 -3.41 -3.34 30.48
C ILE A 398 -3.35 -2.03 29.68
N LEU A 399 -3.53 -2.09 28.36
CA LEU A 399 -3.56 -0.89 27.52
C LEU A 399 -4.72 0.05 27.89
N LYS A 400 -5.89 -0.50 28.24
CA LYS A 400 -7.03 0.28 28.73
C LYS A 400 -6.76 0.92 30.08
N ASP A 401 -6.12 0.22 31.02
CA ASP A 401 -5.70 0.77 32.31
C ASP A 401 -4.70 1.93 32.13
N ILE A 402 -3.70 1.77 31.26
CA ILE A 402 -2.76 2.85 30.92
C ILE A 402 -3.50 4.05 30.33
N ARG A 403 -4.47 3.82 29.43
CA ARG A 403 -5.28 4.88 28.82
C ARG A 403 -6.10 5.62 29.86
N GLU A 404 -6.72 4.92 30.80
CA GLU A 404 -7.50 5.53 31.89
C GLU A 404 -6.60 6.35 32.82
N LYS A 405 -5.42 5.85 33.16
CA LYS A 405 -4.43 6.57 33.97
C LYS A 405 -3.85 7.79 33.26
N LEU A 406 -3.70 7.74 31.94
CA LEU A 406 -3.33 8.91 31.12
C LEU A 406 -4.41 10.00 31.22
N GLU A 407 -5.69 9.62 31.21
CA GLU A 407 -6.80 10.58 31.30
C GLU A 407 -6.93 11.19 32.70
N THR A 408 -6.82 10.37 33.75
CA THR A 408 -7.11 10.75 35.14
C THR A 408 -5.89 11.31 35.89
N SER A 409 -4.69 10.83 35.60
CA SER A 409 -3.49 11.07 36.43
C SER A 409 -2.31 11.67 35.67
N ASN A 410 -2.48 12.06 34.39
CA ASN A 410 -1.42 12.61 33.53
C ASN A 410 -0.13 11.76 33.50
N MET A 411 -0.31 10.43 33.43
CA MET A 411 0.78 9.46 33.34
C MET A 411 1.77 9.79 32.21
N THR A 412 3.06 9.67 32.49
CA THR A 412 4.15 9.83 31.53
C THR A 412 4.36 8.56 30.69
N VAL A 413 4.98 8.69 29.52
CA VAL A 413 5.31 7.53 28.67
C VAL A 413 6.22 6.53 29.41
N LYS A 414 7.14 7.01 30.25
CA LYS A 414 8.04 6.15 31.02
C LYS A 414 7.28 5.29 32.04
N GLU A 415 6.37 5.88 32.80
CA GLU A 415 5.55 5.13 33.76
C GLU A 415 4.66 4.10 33.06
N ALA A 416 4.09 4.44 31.91
CA ALA A 416 3.32 3.50 31.09
C ALA A 416 4.22 2.35 30.57
N GLN A 417 5.44 2.65 30.14
CA GLN A 417 6.42 1.65 29.73
C GLN A 417 6.84 0.74 30.89
N ASP A 418 6.96 1.26 32.11
CA ASP A 418 7.29 0.47 33.30
C ASP A 418 6.16 -0.52 33.65
N ILE A 419 4.90 -0.13 33.51
CA ILE A 419 3.74 -1.04 33.64
C ILE A 419 3.84 -2.19 32.62
N ILE A 420 4.13 -1.87 31.35
CA ILE A 420 4.29 -2.86 30.29
C ILE A 420 5.47 -3.80 30.59
N ASN A 421 6.62 -3.24 30.95
CA ASN A 421 7.83 -4.01 31.26
C ASN A 421 7.63 -4.95 32.45
N ALA A 422 6.89 -4.52 33.48
CA ALA A 422 6.55 -5.36 34.62
C ALA A 422 5.72 -6.58 34.19
N GLU A 423 4.77 -6.41 33.28
CA GLU A 423 3.99 -7.54 32.75
C GLU A 423 4.83 -8.46 31.84
N ILE A 424 5.68 -7.89 30.98
CA ILE A 424 6.62 -8.65 30.15
C ILE A 424 7.57 -9.49 31.03
N ALA A 425 8.02 -8.95 32.16
CA ALA A 425 8.92 -9.66 33.08
C ALA A 425 8.24 -10.89 33.71
N LYS A 426 6.95 -10.80 34.07
CA LYS A 426 6.18 -11.96 34.58
C LYS A 426 6.11 -13.10 33.56
N ALA A 427 6.08 -12.80 32.27
CA ALA A 427 6.02 -13.80 31.20
C ALA A 427 7.34 -14.58 31.02
N LYS A 428 8.50 -14.03 31.41
CA LYS A 428 9.82 -14.68 31.25
C LYS A 428 10.04 -15.89 32.17
N GLY A 429 9.13 -16.15 33.11
CA GLY A 429 9.20 -17.27 34.06
C GLY A 429 8.81 -18.65 33.50
N ASN A 430 8.15 -18.73 32.33
CA ASN A 430 7.68 -20.00 31.77
C ASN A 430 8.59 -20.48 30.63
N LYS A 431 9.52 -21.39 30.96
CA LYS A 431 10.46 -22.01 30.00
C LYS A 431 9.82 -23.08 29.10
N ASP A 432 8.58 -23.45 29.36
CA ASP A 432 7.89 -24.52 28.62
C ASP A 432 7.10 -23.99 27.44
N GLY A 433 7.80 -23.41 26.46
CA GLY A 433 7.50 -23.35 25.00
C GLY A 433 6.11 -23.04 24.43
N ILE A 434 5.02 -22.99 25.20
CA ILE A 434 3.63 -22.89 24.74
C ILE A 434 2.78 -22.25 25.84
N MET A 435 3.01 -20.98 26.16
CA MET A 435 1.94 -20.15 26.73
C MET A 435 2.02 -18.76 26.12
N GLU A 436 1.07 -18.48 25.21
CA GLU A 436 0.74 -17.10 24.86
C GLU A 436 0.20 -16.44 26.13
N SER A 437 0.91 -15.43 26.66
CA SER A 437 0.52 -14.67 27.84
C SER A 437 0.37 -13.18 27.48
N ALA A 438 -0.31 -12.41 28.32
CA ALA A 438 -0.45 -10.97 28.12
C ALA A 438 0.92 -10.27 27.99
N GLY A 439 1.88 -10.61 28.85
CA GLY A 439 3.25 -10.09 28.77
C GLY A 439 3.98 -10.48 27.47
N GLN A 440 3.85 -11.73 27.02
CA GLN A 440 4.44 -12.13 25.74
C GLN A 440 3.79 -11.39 24.56
N ARG A 441 2.46 -11.19 24.61
CA ARG A 441 1.72 -10.42 23.61
C ARG A 441 2.17 -8.95 23.57
N LEU A 442 2.27 -8.29 24.73
CA LEU A 442 2.74 -6.91 24.84
C LEU A 442 4.18 -6.74 24.33
N ARG A 443 5.05 -7.72 24.58
CA ARG A 443 6.40 -7.73 24.02
C ARG A 443 6.39 -7.82 22.49
N ASP A 444 5.52 -8.65 21.93
CA ASP A 444 5.46 -8.87 20.49
C ASP A 444 4.76 -7.71 19.75
N THR A 445 3.83 -7.00 20.40
CA THR A 445 3.03 -5.94 19.74
C THR A 445 3.43 -4.53 20.10
N VAL A 446 3.90 -4.29 21.32
CA VAL A 446 4.30 -2.96 21.81
C VAL A 446 5.81 -2.83 21.90
N ASP A 447 6.48 -3.68 22.69
CA ASP A 447 7.90 -3.65 23.10
C ASP A 447 8.36 -2.26 23.63
N SER A 448 8.39 -1.25 22.77
CA SER A 448 8.61 0.17 23.08
C SER A 448 7.38 1.01 22.74
N LEU A 449 6.70 1.49 23.78
CA LEU A 449 5.57 2.42 23.66
C LEU A 449 6.01 3.75 23.05
N ALA A 450 7.22 4.22 23.38
CA ALA A 450 7.77 5.45 22.81
C ALA A 450 7.99 5.33 21.29
N ASP A 451 8.44 4.17 20.81
CA ASP A 451 8.53 3.90 19.36
C ASP A 451 7.14 3.91 18.72
N LYS A 452 6.12 3.29 19.34
CA LYS A 452 4.73 3.32 18.84
C LYS A 452 4.15 4.72 18.76
N ILE A 453 4.38 5.56 19.77
CA ILE A 453 3.98 6.98 19.75
C ILE A 453 4.72 7.71 18.62
N GLY A 454 6.00 7.43 18.42
CA GLY A 454 6.80 7.96 17.32
C GLY A 454 6.29 7.52 15.94
N GLU A 455 5.87 6.27 15.78
CA GLU A 455 5.24 5.75 14.55
C GLU A 455 3.91 6.44 14.26
N GLN A 456 3.07 6.61 15.28
CA GLN A 456 1.80 7.32 15.16
C GLN A 456 2.01 8.80 14.81
N PHE A 457 3.00 9.46 15.39
CA PHE A 457 3.38 10.83 15.04
C PHE A 457 3.81 10.94 13.58
N LYS A 458 4.67 10.04 13.11
CA LYS A 458 5.09 9.95 11.70
C LYS A 458 3.88 9.75 10.78
N LYS A 459 2.94 8.89 11.16
CA LYS A 459 1.73 8.59 10.39
C LYS A 459 0.82 9.82 10.28
N ASN A 460 0.55 10.50 11.39
CA ASN A 460 -0.28 11.71 11.42
C ASN A 460 0.34 12.83 10.57
N ASN A 461 1.64 13.08 10.71
CA ASN A 461 2.32 14.09 9.89
C ASN A 461 2.37 13.74 8.41
N LYS A 462 2.61 12.47 8.04
CA LYS A 462 2.55 12.04 6.64
C LYS A 462 1.15 12.27 6.05
N ALA A 463 0.10 11.91 6.78
CA ALA A 463 -1.27 12.14 6.36
C ALA A 463 -1.58 13.63 6.20
N ASN A 464 -1.12 14.48 7.13
CA ASN A 464 -1.29 15.93 7.05
C ASN A 464 -0.52 16.54 5.88
N ILE A 465 0.73 16.13 5.64
CA ILE A 465 1.54 16.56 4.49
C ILE A 465 0.87 16.13 3.18
N GLU A 466 0.32 14.91 3.11
CA GLU A 466 -0.45 14.45 1.94
C GLU A 466 -1.74 15.25 1.75
N GLY A 467 -2.46 15.56 2.83
CA GLY A 467 -3.61 16.47 2.82
C GLY A 467 -3.23 17.86 2.29
N ASN A 468 -2.14 18.44 2.78
CA ASN A 468 -1.63 19.72 2.31
C ASN A 468 -1.18 19.68 0.85
N LYS A 469 -0.55 18.59 0.39
CA LYS A 469 -0.24 18.40 -1.04
C LYS A 469 -1.50 18.41 -1.89
N ARG A 470 -2.60 17.81 -1.44
CA ARG A 470 -3.88 17.83 -2.16
C ARG A 470 -4.51 19.22 -2.17
N TRP A 471 -4.56 19.90 -1.03
CA TRP A 471 -5.12 21.26 -0.93
C TRP A 471 -4.30 22.30 -1.70
N LEU A 472 -2.97 22.31 -1.53
CA LEU A 472 -2.09 23.21 -2.25
C LEU A 472 -1.93 22.82 -3.72
N GLY A 473 -2.04 21.53 -4.04
CA GLY A 473 -2.15 21.02 -5.41
C GLY A 473 -3.41 21.52 -6.12
N LEU A 474 -4.53 21.60 -5.39
CA LEU A 474 -5.78 22.19 -5.88
C LEU A 474 -5.66 23.72 -6.04
N ALA A 475 -5.05 24.41 -5.08
CA ALA A 475 -4.81 25.85 -5.19
C ALA A 475 -3.88 26.20 -6.36
N SER A 476 -2.80 25.43 -6.54
CA SER A 476 -1.87 25.61 -7.67
C SER A 476 -2.52 25.25 -9.01
N SER A 477 -3.34 24.20 -9.08
CA SER A 477 -4.06 23.87 -10.31
C SER A 477 -5.07 24.97 -10.69
N LEU A 478 -5.79 25.53 -9.71
CA LEU A 478 -6.68 26.69 -9.90
C LEU A 478 -5.90 27.93 -10.38
N ALA A 479 -4.75 28.23 -9.79
CA ALA A 479 -3.91 29.37 -10.17
C ALA A 479 -3.33 29.26 -11.59
N ILE A 480 -3.19 28.02 -12.09
CA ILE A 480 -2.59 27.72 -13.39
C ILE A 480 -3.67 27.54 -14.47
N LEU A 481 -4.96 27.53 -14.11
CA LEU A 481 -6.07 27.51 -15.08
C LEU A 481 -5.96 28.56 -16.19
N PRO A 482 -5.58 29.84 -15.94
CA PRO A 482 -5.41 30.81 -17.02
C PRO A 482 -4.31 30.42 -18.00
N VAL A 483 -3.21 29.83 -17.50
CA VAL A 483 -2.06 29.40 -18.31
C VAL A 483 -2.39 28.11 -19.07
N THR A 484 -3.09 27.15 -18.45
CA THR A 484 -3.51 25.92 -19.12
C THR A 484 -4.58 26.17 -20.17
N CYS A 485 -5.52 27.09 -19.92
CA CYS A 485 -6.48 27.56 -20.92
C CYS A 485 -5.79 28.28 -22.10
N TRP A 486 -4.79 29.14 -21.83
CA TRP A 486 -3.98 29.76 -22.86
C TRP A 486 -3.18 28.72 -23.67
N MET A 487 -2.59 27.75 -22.99
CA MET A 487 -1.79 26.69 -23.60
C MET A 487 -2.68 25.75 -24.43
N LEU A 488 -3.90 25.45 -23.99
CA LEU A 488 -4.92 24.77 -24.80
C LEU A 488 -5.23 25.57 -26.07
N ASN A 489 -5.50 26.87 -25.95
CA ASN A 489 -5.82 27.72 -27.11
C ASN A 489 -4.67 27.84 -28.11
N LYS A 490 -3.41 27.65 -27.69
CA LYS A 490 -2.23 27.75 -28.56
C LYS A 490 -1.75 26.41 -29.11
N ILE A 491 -1.76 25.36 -28.27
CA ILE A 491 -1.31 24.01 -28.66
C ILE A 491 -2.38 23.28 -29.45
N TYR A 492 -3.67 23.51 -29.17
CA TYR A 492 -4.74 22.84 -29.89
C TYR A 492 -4.72 23.16 -31.39
N PRO A 493 -4.66 24.43 -31.86
CA PRO A 493 -4.54 24.71 -33.29
C PRO A 493 -3.27 24.15 -33.92
N TRP A 494 -2.12 24.23 -33.24
CA TRP A 494 -0.85 23.68 -33.74
C TRP A 494 -0.89 22.14 -33.89
N PHE A 495 -1.51 21.45 -32.94
CA PHE A 495 -1.70 20.01 -32.99
C PHE A 495 -2.69 19.62 -34.09
N MET A 496 -3.78 20.36 -34.24
CA MET A 496 -4.77 20.13 -35.31
C MET A 496 -4.16 20.40 -36.69
N ASP A 497 -3.28 21.40 -36.84
CA ASP A 497 -2.48 21.65 -38.05
C ASP A 497 -1.56 20.46 -38.40
N LEU A 498 -0.97 19.80 -37.39
CA LEU A 498 -0.01 18.71 -37.58
C LEU A 498 -0.69 17.36 -37.87
N ALA A 499 -1.81 17.07 -37.20
CA ALA A 499 -2.51 15.79 -37.27
C ALA A 499 -3.64 15.78 -38.32
N PHE A 500 -4.26 16.94 -38.59
CA PHE A 500 -5.36 17.11 -39.54
C PHE A 500 -5.20 18.38 -40.39
N PRO A 501 -4.14 18.46 -41.22
CA PRO A 501 -3.82 19.65 -42.01
C PRO A 501 -4.91 20.05 -43.01
N ASN A 502 -5.80 19.12 -43.39
CA ASN A 502 -6.92 19.37 -44.31
C ASN A 502 -8.18 19.94 -43.61
N LEU A 503 -8.25 19.88 -42.28
CA LEU A 503 -9.37 20.38 -41.46
C LEU A 503 -8.99 21.61 -40.64
N SER A 504 -7.69 21.90 -40.51
CA SER A 504 -7.23 23.14 -39.92
C SER A 504 -7.24 24.23 -41.00
N ASN A 505 -7.95 25.34 -40.73
CA ASN A 505 -8.25 26.39 -41.70
C ASN A 505 -7.01 27.18 -42.18
N LYS A 506 -6.15 26.57 -43.01
CA LYS A 506 -5.03 27.24 -43.71
C LYS A 506 -5.12 27.21 -45.24
N LYS A 507 -6.30 26.90 -45.80
CA LYS A 507 -6.63 27.19 -47.20
C LYS A 507 -7.94 27.98 -47.31
N ALA A 508 -7.94 29.18 -46.76
CA ALA A 508 -8.89 30.23 -47.14
C ALA A 508 -8.18 31.58 -47.15
N ALA A 509 -7.12 31.69 -47.94
CA ALA A 509 -6.75 32.98 -48.51
C ALA A 509 -7.51 33.07 -49.85
N PRO A 510 -8.44 34.02 -50.06
CA PRO A 510 -9.07 34.19 -51.36
C PRO A 510 -7.99 34.63 -52.35
N LYS A 511 -7.81 33.84 -53.42
CA LYS A 511 -7.05 34.28 -54.59
C LYS A 511 -7.98 35.18 -55.40
N ASP A 512 -7.89 36.49 -55.20
CA ASP A 512 -8.40 37.45 -56.17
C ASP A 512 -7.53 37.36 -57.43
N ALA A 513 -8.01 36.61 -58.41
CA ALA A 513 -7.50 36.62 -59.76
C ALA A 513 -8.10 37.83 -60.49
N GLU A 514 -7.37 38.93 -60.43
CA GLU A 514 -7.61 40.09 -61.28
C GLU A 514 -7.23 39.73 -62.74
N LYS A 515 -8.20 39.73 -63.68
CA LYS A 515 -8.20 40.61 -64.87
C LYS A 515 -9.14 40.18 -66.02
N LYS A 516 -10.00 41.14 -66.36
CA LYS A 516 -10.28 41.73 -67.68
C LYS A 516 -11.39 41.18 -68.61
N VAL A 517 -12.50 41.96 -68.63
CA VAL A 517 -13.12 42.72 -69.74
C VAL A 517 -13.08 42.12 -71.17
N GLU A 518 -14.25 41.93 -71.81
CA GLU A 518 -14.76 42.68 -72.99
C GLU A 518 -16.03 42.01 -73.60
N VAL A 519 -17.18 42.72 -73.58
CA VAL A 519 -17.84 43.45 -74.70
C VAL A 519 -18.75 42.58 -75.58
N LYS A 520 -20.07 42.80 -75.48
CA LYS A 520 -20.85 43.51 -76.50
C LYS A 520 -22.13 44.09 -75.91
#